data_AF-A0A5D2YFW5-F1
#
_entry.id   AF-A0A5D2YFW5-F1
#
_cell.length_a   1.000
_cell.length_b   1.000
_cell.length_c   1.000
_cell.angle_alpha   90.00
_cell.angle_beta   90.00
_cell.angle_gamma   90.00
#
_symmetry.space_group_name_H-M   'P 1'
#
loop_
_entity.id
_entity.type
_entity.pdbx_description
1 polymer ?
#
loop_
_entity_poly.entity_id
_entity_poly.type
_entity_poly.pdbx_seq_one_letter_code
_entity_poly.pdbx_strand_id
1 'polypeptide(L)'
;MHGDLDNVYETIKYIKNTHNIKIDLLLCCGDFQIQRGTLGSKPAAQLLEKLKPSYWFSAHLHCKFTALVEHEEGGQVTKFLALDKCLPGLKFLQIVDIESDPGPYEVQYDEEWLAITRKFCLSFDLPMCRLWVRTQLDMQDCRLWVKSRIEDRGAKPCEFSQTATPHNPSHSVSNTTFFCHSGSLSIIFYLCLAQLIVGSPHNPQTVSFLELLDLPYVLDNALDSRDTPASLPRKDDYSEDIPIEDKNEIEDDAEPNNENRSS
;
A
#
# COMPACT_ATOMS: atom_id res chain seq x y z
N MET A 1 10.59 11.23 -19.42
CA MET A 1 11.91 11.19 -18.76
C MET A 1 11.89 10.03 -17.77
N HIS A 2 11.92 8.79 -18.24
CA HIS A 2 12.13 7.63 -17.38
C HIS A 2 13.26 6.87 -18.07
N GLY A 3 14.44 6.78 -17.45
CA GLY A 3 15.59 6.07 -18.00
C GLY A 3 16.44 6.82 -19.05
N ASP A 4 16.14 8.10 -19.33
CA ASP A 4 16.90 8.94 -20.29
C ASP A 4 17.82 9.97 -19.59
N LEU A 5 18.12 9.77 -18.31
CA LEU A 5 18.90 10.71 -17.51
C LEU A 5 20.29 10.95 -18.12
N ASP A 6 20.91 9.90 -18.67
CA ASP A 6 22.19 9.98 -19.38
C ASP A 6 22.10 10.88 -20.62
N ASN A 7 21.01 10.78 -21.38
CA ASN A 7 20.76 11.66 -22.53
C ASN A 7 20.58 13.12 -22.09
N VAL A 8 19.95 13.36 -20.93
CA VAL A 8 19.83 14.71 -20.34
C VAL A 8 21.21 15.25 -19.97
N TYR A 9 22.05 14.45 -19.31
CA TYR A 9 23.41 14.87 -18.95
C TYR A 9 24.30 15.14 -20.18
N GLU A 10 24.24 14.28 -21.20
CA GLU A 10 24.97 14.49 -22.45
C GLU A 10 24.48 15.75 -23.19
N THR A 11 23.17 15.99 -23.21
CA THR A 11 22.60 17.22 -23.80
C THR A 11 23.05 18.48 -23.06
N ILE A 12 23.07 18.45 -21.72
CA ILE A 12 23.56 19.56 -20.89
C ILE A 12 25.04 19.84 -21.18
N LYS A 13 25.85 18.79 -21.30
CA LYS A 13 27.28 18.89 -21.63
C LYS A 13 27.50 19.48 -23.02
N TYR A 14 26.69 19.06 -24.00
CA TYR A 14 26.69 19.64 -25.34
C TYR A 14 26.37 21.14 -25.31
N ILE A 15 25.26 21.55 -24.68
CA ILE A 15 24.84 22.96 -24.60
C ILE A 15 25.90 23.83 -23.90
N LYS A 16 26.49 23.32 -22.82
CA LYS A 16 27.57 24.02 -22.09
C LYS A 16 28.77 24.30 -22.99
N ASN A 17 29.15 23.34 -23.83
CA ASN A 17 30.28 23.47 -24.75
C ASN A 17 29.98 24.37 -25.95
N THR A 18 28.78 24.24 -26.54
CA THR A 18 28.43 24.94 -27.78
C THR A 18 28.06 26.40 -27.55
N HIS A 19 27.38 26.71 -26.44
CA HIS A 19 26.88 28.06 -26.17
C HIS A 19 27.67 28.79 -25.08
N ASN A 20 28.70 28.15 -24.51
CA ASN A 20 29.51 28.70 -23.41
C ASN A 20 28.65 29.20 -22.22
N ILE A 21 27.54 28.50 -21.95
CA ILE A 21 26.62 28.81 -20.87
C ILE A 21 27.01 27.98 -19.64
N LYS A 22 27.17 28.64 -18.49
CA LYS A 22 27.43 27.96 -17.21
C LYS A 22 26.11 27.47 -16.60
N ILE A 23 25.95 26.16 -16.50
CA ILE A 23 24.83 25.53 -15.78
C ILE A 23 25.35 25.10 -14.41
N ASP A 24 24.86 25.77 -13.36
CA ASP A 24 25.30 25.59 -11.98
C ASP A 24 24.40 24.64 -11.15
N LEU A 25 23.14 24.45 -11.56
CA LEU A 25 22.17 23.62 -10.86
C LEU A 25 21.22 22.95 -11.86
N LEU A 26 21.06 21.64 -11.73
CA LEU A 26 20.03 20.85 -12.41
C LEU A 26 19.04 20.34 -11.36
N LEU A 27 17.78 20.72 -11.48
CA LEU A 27 16.69 20.18 -10.67
C LEU A 27 15.96 19.11 -11.49
N CYS A 28 16.13 17.85 -11.11
CA CYS A 28 15.43 16.72 -11.70
C CYS A 28 14.54 16.07 -10.63
N CYS A 29 13.23 16.04 -10.87
CA CYS A 29 12.28 15.40 -9.97
C CYS A 29 12.03 13.95 -10.42
N GLY A 30 12.36 12.98 -9.56
CA GLY A 30 11.95 11.58 -9.72
C GLY A 30 12.64 10.84 -10.86
N ASP A 31 13.81 10.25 -10.57
CA ASP A 31 14.42 9.23 -11.43
C ASP A 31 15.42 8.32 -10.67
N PHE A 32 15.94 8.77 -9.52
CA PHE A 32 16.94 8.00 -8.76
C PHE A 32 16.44 6.64 -8.24
N GLN A 33 15.16 6.50 -7.89
CA GLN A 33 14.60 5.20 -7.50
C GLN A 33 14.47 4.25 -8.70
N ILE A 34 14.20 4.77 -9.90
CA ILE A 34 14.14 3.99 -11.12
C ILE A 34 15.53 3.48 -11.46
N GLN A 35 16.53 4.36 -11.45
CA GLN A 35 17.93 4.01 -11.71
C GLN A 35 18.47 2.97 -10.72
N ARG A 36 18.03 3.03 -9.46
CA ARG A 36 18.38 2.05 -8.42
C ARG A 36 17.54 0.77 -8.47
N GLY A 37 16.53 0.68 -9.34
CA GLY A 37 15.60 -0.45 -9.38
C GLY A 37 14.73 -0.59 -8.13
N THR A 38 14.53 0.49 -7.36
CA THR A 38 13.76 0.52 -6.12
C THR A 38 12.43 1.26 -6.24
N LEU A 39 12.03 1.67 -7.45
CA LEU A 39 10.74 2.30 -7.67
C LEU A 39 9.59 1.33 -7.39
N GLY A 40 8.64 1.75 -6.55
CA GLY A 40 7.42 1.01 -6.27
C GLY A 40 7.42 0.34 -4.88
N SER A 41 6.54 -0.64 -4.70
CA SER A 41 6.35 -1.33 -3.43
C SER A 41 6.91 -2.74 -3.50
N LYS A 42 7.95 -3.03 -2.71
CA LYS A 42 8.55 -4.36 -2.62
C LYS A 42 7.54 -5.46 -2.23
N PRO A 43 6.66 -5.27 -1.22
CA PRO A 43 5.60 -6.25 -0.92
C PRO A 43 4.64 -6.46 -2.10
N ALA A 44 4.28 -5.40 -2.83
CA ALA A 44 3.42 -5.50 -3.99
C ALA A 44 4.08 -6.30 -5.12
N ALA A 45 5.39 -6.09 -5.35
CA ALA A 45 6.16 -6.87 -6.31
C ALA A 45 6.19 -8.36 -5.94
N GLN A 46 6.42 -8.69 -4.67
CA GLN A 46 6.35 -10.08 -4.18
C GLN A 46 4.98 -10.72 -4.39
N LEU A 47 3.89 -9.96 -4.20
CA LEU A 47 2.54 -10.43 -4.47
C LEU A 47 2.29 -10.63 -5.97
N LEU A 48 2.78 -9.73 -6.81
CA LEU A 48 2.68 -9.84 -8.27
C LEU A 48 3.37 -11.11 -8.77
N GLU A 49 4.60 -11.38 -8.33
CA GLU A 49 5.37 -12.58 -8.67
C GLU A 49 4.70 -13.87 -8.17
N LYS A 50 4.07 -13.82 -6.99
CA LYS A 50 3.44 -14.99 -6.37
C LYS A 50 2.07 -15.31 -6.95
N LEU A 51 1.22 -14.30 -7.14
CA LEU A 51 -0.18 -14.47 -7.56
C LEU A 51 -0.35 -14.50 -9.07
N LYS A 52 0.57 -13.89 -9.82
CA LYS A 52 0.59 -13.85 -11.29
C LYS A 52 -0.76 -13.50 -11.94
N PRO A 53 -1.50 -12.47 -11.45
CA PRO A 53 -2.85 -12.21 -11.94
C PRO A 53 -2.87 -11.79 -13.42
N SER A 54 -3.97 -12.00 -14.15
CA SER A 54 -4.05 -11.56 -15.56
C SER A 54 -3.94 -10.05 -15.74
N TYR A 55 -4.38 -9.28 -14.74
CA TYR A 55 -4.33 -7.82 -14.71
C TYR A 55 -3.77 -7.33 -13.38
N TRP A 56 -2.98 -6.26 -13.43
CA TRP A 56 -2.51 -5.54 -12.25
C TRP A 56 -2.74 -4.04 -12.43
N PHE A 57 -3.59 -3.46 -11.59
CA PHE A 57 -3.91 -2.04 -11.64
C PHE A 57 -3.18 -1.28 -10.54
N SER A 58 -2.58 -0.15 -10.90
CA SER A 58 -1.89 0.74 -9.97
C SER A 58 -2.22 2.20 -10.23
N ALA A 59 -1.83 3.08 -9.31
CA ALA A 59 -1.97 4.51 -9.43
C ALA A 59 -0.82 5.18 -8.64
N HIS A 60 -1.10 6.32 -8.00
CA HIS A 60 -0.20 7.03 -7.08
C HIS A 60 0.95 7.84 -7.73
N LEU A 61 1.63 7.31 -8.75
CA LEU A 61 2.77 8.00 -9.39
C LEU A 61 2.37 9.13 -10.36
N HIS A 62 1.07 9.42 -10.51
CA HIS A 62 0.54 10.49 -11.38
C HIS A 62 1.09 10.40 -12.82
N CYS A 63 1.09 9.19 -13.37
CA CYS A 63 1.41 8.95 -14.77
C CYS A 63 0.62 7.76 -15.28
N LYS A 64 0.20 7.81 -16.55
CA LYS A 64 -0.28 6.62 -17.23
C LYS A 64 0.92 5.79 -17.69
N PHE A 65 0.97 4.54 -17.25
CA PHE A 65 2.00 3.58 -17.66
C PHE A 65 1.38 2.21 -17.92
N THR A 66 1.83 1.53 -18.97
CA THR A 66 1.36 0.19 -19.33
C THR A 66 2.54 -0.72 -19.56
N ALA A 67 2.51 -1.92 -19.00
CA ALA A 67 3.55 -2.91 -19.19
C ALA A 67 2.95 -4.32 -19.29
N LEU A 68 3.71 -5.22 -19.91
CA LEU A 68 3.49 -6.65 -19.85
C LEU A 68 4.54 -7.23 -18.92
N VAL A 69 4.09 -7.91 -17.87
CA VAL A 69 4.97 -8.58 -16.92
C VAL A 69 4.93 -10.06 -17.21
N GLU A 70 6.03 -10.57 -17.75
CA GLU A 70 6.22 -11.99 -18.03
C GLU A 70 6.73 -12.67 -16.76
N HIS A 71 6.07 -13.74 -16.32
CA HIS A 71 6.43 -14.43 -15.07
C HIS A 71 7.40 -15.60 -15.29
N GLU A 72 7.21 -16.36 -16.35
CA GLU A 72 8.03 -17.53 -16.73
C GLU A 72 8.18 -17.53 -18.26
N GLU A 73 9.24 -18.16 -18.76
CA GLU A 73 9.55 -18.21 -20.20
C GLU A 73 8.45 -19.01 -20.94
N GLY A 74 7.57 -18.30 -21.66
CA GLY A 74 6.37 -18.88 -22.28
C GLY A 74 5.16 -19.03 -21.36
N GLY A 75 5.21 -18.46 -20.15
CA GLY A 75 4.19 -18.56 -19.12
C GLY A 75 3.08 -17.49 -19.20
N GLN A 76 2.34 -17.36 -18.10
CA GLN A 76 1.29 -16.35 -17.94
C GLN A 76 1.89 -14.94 -17.97
N VAL A 77 1.17 -14.01 -18.60
CA VAL A 77 1.54 -12.58 -18.68
C VAL A 77 0.52 -11.76 -17.90
N THR A 78 1.01 -10.89 -17.02
CA THR A 78 0.18 -9.88 -16.36
C THR A 78 0.16 -8.60 -17.17
N LYS A 79 -1.03 -8.10 -17.48
CA LYS A 79 -1.23 -6.77 -18.08
C LYS A 79 -1.23 -5.74 -16.95
N PHE A 80 -0.13 -5.00 -16.83
CA PHE A 80 0.01 -3.93 -15.85
C PHE A 80 -0.49 -2.60 -16.42
N LEU A 81 -1.32 -1.91 -15.65
CA LEU A 81 -1.82 -0.57 -15.98
C LEU A 81 -1.76 0.34 -14.75
N ALA A 82 -0.96 1.41 -14.84
CA ALA A 82 -1.01 2.54 -13.94
C ALA A 82 -1.77 3.71 -14.57
N LEU A 83 -2.60 4.39 -13.79
CA LEU A 83 -3.37 5.56 -14.22
C LEU A 83 -2.93 6.84 -13.51
N ASP A 84 -3.19 7.95 -14.20
CA ASP A 84 -2.90 9.28 -13.72
C ASP A 84 -3.95 9.80 -12.72
N LYS A 85 -3.66 10.92 -12.06
CA LYS A 85 -4.61 11.61 -11.18
C LYS A 85 -5.76 12.20 -12.00
N CYS A 86 -6.95 12.22 -11.41
CA CYS A 86 -8.17 12.83 -11.98
C CYS A 86 -8.07 14.36 -12.07
N LEU A 87 -7.20 14.87 -12.95
CA LEU A 87 -7.03 16.27 -13.27
C LEU A 87 -7.32 16.51 -14.76
N PRO A 88 -7.76 17.72 -15.14
CA PRO A 88 -7.98 18.08 -16.54
C PRO A 88 -6.75 17.80 -17.41
N GLY A 89 -6.97 17.19 -18.58
CA GLY A 89 -5.91 16.92 -19.56
C GLY A 89 -5.02 15.70 -19.27
N LEU A 90 -5.22 15.01 -18.14
CA LEU A 90 -4.46 13.80 -17.79
C LEU A 90 -5.19 12.52 -18.19
N LYS A 91 -4.44 11.42 -18.33
CA LYS A 91 -4.97 10.11 -18.73
C LYS A 91 -5.35 9.28 -17.51
N PHE A 92 -6.40 9.72 -16.81
CA PHE A 92 -6.83 9.17 -15.52
C PHE A 92 -7.89 8.06 -15.61
N LEU A 93 -8.49 7.84 -16.79
CA LEU A 93 -9.55 6.85 -16.99
C LEU A 93 -9.21 5.92 -18.16
N GLN A 94 -9.43 4.62 -17.96
CA GLN A 94 -9.34 3.60 -18.99
C GLN A 94 -10.46 2.59 -18.79
N ILE A 95 -11.19 2.29 -19.86
CA ILE A 95 -12.20 1.23 -19.90
C ILE A 95 -11.48 -0.03 -20.40
N VAL A 96 -11.68 -1.14 -19.70
CA VAL A 96 -11.10 -2.44 -20.03
C VAL A 96 -12.23 -3.44 -20.14
N ASP A 97 -12.30 -4.12 -21.29
CA ASP A 97 -13.23 -5.21 -21.50
C ASP A 97 -12.61 -6.52 -20.96
N ILE A 98 -13.31 -7.18 -20.05
CA ILE A 98 -12.91 -8.44 -19.45
C ILE A 98 -13.91 -9.50 -19.89
N GLU A 99 -13.40 -10.54 -20.54
CA GLU A 99 -14.20 -11.70 -20.95
C GLU A 99 -14.79 -12.37 -19.70
N SER A 100 -16.10 -12.63 -19.73
CA SER A 100 -16.82 -13.25 -18.63
C SER A 100 -18.01 -14.05 -19.15
N ASP A 101 -18.45 -15.01 -18.34
CA ASP A 101 -19.64 -15.81 -18.63
C ASP A 101 -20.91 -14.94 -18.66
N PRO A 102 -22.01 -15.40 -19.29
CA PRO A 102 -23.28 -14.66 -19.32
C PRO A 102 -23.80 -14.37 -17.90
N GLY A 103 -24.16 -13.10 -17.65
CA GLY A 103 -24.61 -12.60 -16.35
C GLY A 103 -25.96 -13.17 -15.86
N PRO A 104 -26.36 -12.83 -14.63
CA PRO A 104 -26.07 -11.56 -13.94
C PRO A 104 -24.73 -11.49 -13.21
N TYR A 105 -24.08 -10.32 -13.25
CA TYR A 105 -22.87 -10.02 -12.48
C TYR A 105 -23.23 -9.39 -11.14
N GLU A 106 -22.92 -10.09 -10.05
CA GLU A 106 -23.19 -9.62 -8.69
C GLU A 106 -21.90 -9.54 -7.87
N VAL A 107 -21.82 -8.53 -7.00
CA VAL A 107 -20.71 -8.41 -6.04
C VAL A 107 -20.92 -9.39 -4.90
N GLN A 108 -19.90 -10.20 -4.61
CA GLN A 108 -19.90 -11.18 -3.53
C GLN A 108 -18.60 -11.11 -2.74
N TYR A 109 -18.64 -11.52 -1.48
CA TYR A 109 -17.42 -11.71 -0.69
C TYR A 109 -16.66 -12.95 -1.17
N ASP A 110 -15.34 -12.83 -1.21
CA ASP A 110 -14.43 -13.95 -1.45
C ASP A 110 -14.18 -14.73 -0.14
N GLU A 111 -14.36 -16.05 -0.17
CA GLU A 111 -14.26 -16.89 1.03
C GLU A 111 -12.86 -16.88 1.64
N GLU A 112 -11.81 -16.87 0.80
CA GLU A 112 -10.43 -16.89 1.26
C GLU A 112 -10.04 -15.54 1.87
N TRP A 113 -10.46 -14.44 1.25
CA TRP A 113 -10.28 -13.10 1.79
C TRP A 113 -10.96 -12.96 3.16
N LEU A 114 -12.21 -13.43 3.31
CA LEU A 114 -12.90 -13.42 4.60
C LEU A 114 -12.17 -14.26 5.66
N ALA A 115 -11.66 -15.43 5.29
CA ALA A 115 -10.90 -16.28 6.20
C ALA A 115 -9.61 -15.59 6.68
N ILE A 116 -8.88 -14.94 5.77
CA ILE A 116 -7.71 -14.12 6.07
C ILE A 116 -8.11 -12.97 7.00
N THR A 117 -9.10 -12.17 6.63
CA THR A 117 -9.55 -11.03 7.42
C THR A 117 -9.93 -11.44 8.84
N ARG A 118 -10.70 -12.52 9.02
CA ARG A 118 -11.09 -13.01 10.36
C ARG A 118 -9.88 -13.45 11.17
N LYS A 119 -8.96 -14.23 10.59
CA LYS A 119 -7.74 -14.70 11.29
C LYS A 119 -6.90 -13.54 11.80
N PHE A 120 -6.66 -12.54 10.94
CA PHE A 120 -5.76 -11.44 11.26
C PHE A 120 -6.43 -10.36 12.10
N CYS A 121 -7.74 -10.09 11.95
CA CYS A 121 -8.46 -9.12 12.77
C CYS A 121 -8.49 -9.54 14.25
N LEU A 122 -8.77 -10.82 14.54
CA LEU A 122 -8.73 -11.37 15.91
C LEU A 122 -7.32 -11.39 16.53
N SER A 123 -6.27 -11.19 15.74
CA SER A 123 -4.88 -11.22 16.21
C SER A 123 -4.38 -9.86 16.73
N PHE A 124 -5.11 -8.76 16.50
CA PHE A 124 -4.69 -7.41 16.90
C PHE A 124 -5.09 -7.02 18.33
N ASP A 125 -5.97 -7.75 19.00
CA ASP A 125 -6.43 -7.47 20.36
C ASP A 125 -5.53 -8.04 21.48
N LEU A 126 -4.39 -8.64 21.14
CA LEU A 126 -3.47 -9.21 22.14
C LEU A 126 -2.12 -8.47 22.12
N PRO A 127 -1.45 -8.26 23.28
CA PRO A 127 -0.07 -7.76 23.37
C PRO A 127 0.99 -8.70 22.72
N MET A 128 0.55 -9.66 21.91
CA MET A 128 1.29 -10.81 21.39
C MET A 128 1.56 -10.73 19.88
N CYS A 129 1.46 -9.56 19.24
CA CYS A 129 1.88 -9.39 17.84
C CYS A 129 3.36 -9.77 17.60
N ARG A 130 4.21 -9.83 18.63
CA ARG A 130 5.62 -10.26 18.48
C ARG A 130 5.85 -11.77 18.53
N LEU A 131 4.88 -12.59 18.97
CA LEU A 131 5.10 -14.02 19.18
C LEU A 131 4.72 -14.91 17.98
N TRP A 132 3.95 -14.38 17.03
CA TRP A 132 3.28 -15.16 15.98
C TRP A 132 4.07 -15.34 14.68
N VAL A 133 5.28 -14.77 14.59
CA VAL A 133 6.16 -14.95 13.42
C VAL A 133 6.66 -16.41 13.29
N ARG A 134 6.35 -17.31 14.24
CA ARG A 134 7.03 -18.61 14.37
C ARG A 134 6.17 -19.87 14.41
N THR A 135 4.84 -19.76 14.38
CA THR A 135 3.96 -20.94 14.27
C THR A 135 3.35 -20.99 12.87
N GLN A 136 3.43 -22.16 12.24
CA GLN A 136 2.77 -22.47 10.98
C GLN A 136 1.31 -22.03 11.08
N LEU A 137 0.94 -20.99 10.33
CA LEU A 137 -0.40 -20.39 10.38
C LEU A 137 -1.39 -21.37 9.75
N ASP A 138 -2.01 -22.20 10.58
CA ASP A 138 -3.13 -23.00 10.14
C ASP A 138 -4.36 -22.10 9.93
N MET A 139 -4.84 -22.12 8.68
CA MET A 139 -5.99 -21.39 8.17
C MET A 139 -7.23 -22.27 8.06
N GLN A 140 -7.10 -23.60 8.24
CA GLN A 140 -8.15 -24.55 7.89
C GLN A 140 -9.42 -24.35 8.70
N ASP A 141 -9.29 -24.11 10.02
CA ASP A 141 -10.42 -23.83 10.89
C ASP A 141 -11.18 -22.57 10.45
N CYS A 142 -10.44 -21.51 10.08
CA CYS A 142 -11.05 -20.27 9.61
C CYS A 142 -11.76 -20.44 8.27
N ARG A 143 -11.17 -21.19 7.34
CA ARG A 143 -11.79 -21.50 6.04
C ARG A 143 -13.07 -22.30 6.20
N LEU A 144 -13.06 -23.35 7.01
CA LEU A 144 -14.25 -24.17 7.29
C LEU A 144 -15.36 -23.34 7.96
N TRP A 145 -14.99 -22.49 8.91
CA TRP A 145 -15.93 -21.59 9.56
C TRP A 145 -16.57 -20.60 8.58
N VAL A 146 -15.76 -19.93 7.75
CA VAL A 146 -16.25 -18.95 6.76
C VAL A 146 -17.15 -19.62 5.75
N LYS A 147 -16.76 -20.80 5.25
CA LYS A 147 -17.57 -21.59 4.32
C LYS A 147 -18.95 -21.88 4.90
N SER A 148 -19.02 -22.39 6.13
CA SER A 148 -20.30 -22.66 6.80
C SER A 148 -21.13 -21.38 6.99
N ARG A 149 -20.51 -20.24 7.26
CA ARG A 149 -21.22 -18.96 7.39
C ARG A 149 -21.77 -18.43 6.07
N ILE A 150 -21.02 -18.59 4.98
CA ILE A 150 -21.47 -18.20 3.65
C ILE A 150 -22.61 -19.11 3.18
N GLU A 151 -22.56 -20.41 3.49
CA GLU A 151 -23.65 -21.35 3.19
C GLU A 151 -24.96 -21.00 3.93
N ASP A 152 -24.88 -20.45 5.15
CA ASP A 152 -26.03 -20.05 5.97
C ASP A 152 -26.61 -18.67 5.57
N ARG A 153 -25.75 -17.66 5.43
CA ARG A 153 -26.16 -16.25 5.21
C ARG A 153 -26.16 -15.82 3.74
N GLY A 154 -25.37 -16.49 2.90
CA GLY A 154 -25.02 -16.05 1.55
C GLY A 154 -23.80 -15.12 1.50
N ALA A 155 -23.12 -15.11 0.34
CA ALA A 155 -21.90 -14.31 0.11
C ALA A 155 -22.17 -12.85 -0.27
N LYS A 156 -23.44 -12.45 -0.48
CA LYS A 156 -23.77 -11.10 -0.95
C LYS A 156 -23.62 -10.07 0.18
N PRO A 157 -22.92 -8.94 -0.05
CA PRO A 157 -22.89 -7.81 0.88
C PRO A 157 -24.30 -7.23 1.11
N CYS A 158 -24.50 -6.54 2.23
CA CYS A 158 -25.71 -5.76 2.45
C CYS A 158 -25.83 -4.65 1.39
N GLU A 159 -27.05 -4.25 1.07
CA GLU A 159 -27.28 -3.13 0.16
C GLU A 159 -26.65 -1.84 0.72
N PHE A 160 -25.82 -1.19 -0.08
CA PHE A 160 -25.10 0.01 0.35
C PHE A 160 -26.09 1.16 0.57
N SER A 161 -26.05 1.77 1.75
CA SER A 161 -26.77 3.00 2.06
C SER A 161 -25.84 4.21 2.04
N GLN A 162 -26.38 5.36 1.68
CA GLN A 162 -25.59 6.59 1.67
C GLN A 162 -25.26 7.03 3.10
N THR A 163 -23.98 7.07 3.45
CA THR A 163 -23.51 7.48 4.78
C THR A 163 -23.10 8.96 4.88
N ALA A 164 -22.93 9.63 3.73
CA ALA A 164 -22.63 11.06 3.66
C ALA A 164 -23.23 11.68 2.39
N THR A 165 -23.67 12.94 2.48
CA THR A 165 -24.16 13.70 1.32
C THR A 165 -23.01 13.95 0.33
N PRO A 166 -23.26 13.92 -1.00
CA PRO A 166 -22.21 14.18 -1.97
C PRO A 166 -21.73 15.63 -1.84
N HIS A 167 -20.44 15.87 -2.07
CA HIS A 167 -19.90 17.22 -2.05
C HIS A 167 -20.54 18.07 -3.16
N ASN A 168 -21.16 19.19 -2.79
CA ASN A 168 -21.72 20.15 -3.74
C ASN A 168 -20.79 21.37 -3.84
N PRO A 169 -20.07 21.58 -4.95
CA PRO A 169 -19.14 22.69 -5.11
C PRO A 169 -19.82 24.06 -5.15
N SER A 170 -21.15 24.09 -5.36
CA SER A 170 -21.95 25.31 -5.38
C SER A 170 -22.29 25.82 -3.97
N HIS A 171 -22.13 24.98 -2.95
CA HIS A 171 -22.29 25.37 -1.56
C HIS A 171 -20.91 25.81 -1.07
N SER A 172 -20.74 27.12 -0.80
CA SER A 172 -19.56 27.58 -0.08
C SER A 172 -19.57 26.89 1.28
N VAL A 173 -18.58 26.04 1.54
CA VAL A 173 -18.34 25.54 2.89
C VAL A 173 -18.06 26.79 3.72
N SER A 174 -19.00 27.16 4.59
CA SER A 174 -18.76 28.22 5.57
C SER A 174 -17.48 27.84 6.29
N ASN A 175 -16.41 28.63 6.10
CA ASN A 175 -15.16 28.43 6.79
C ASN A 175 -15.41 28.55 8.30
N THR A 176 -15.76 27.44 8.95
CA THR A 176 -15.45 27.27 10.35
C THR A 176 -13.93 27.16 10.38
N THR A 177 -13.27 28.31 10.46
CA THR A 177 -11.84 28.43 10.62
C THR A 177 -11.41 27.60 11.83
N PHE A 178 -10.91 26.39 11.58
CA PHE A 178 -10.06 25.69 12.53
C PHE A 178 -8.73 26.44 12.57
N PHE A 179 -8.70 27.56 13.31
CA PHE A 179 -7.45 28.12 13.78
C PHE A 179 -6.88 27.12 14.80
N CYS A 180 -6.03 26.21 14.32
CA CYS A 180 -5.04 25.57 15.18
C CYS A 180 -3.99 26.62 15.53
N HIS A 181 -4.33 27.53 16.44
CA HIS A 181 -3.33 28.30 17.16
C HIS A 181 -2.81 27.41 18.29
N SER A 182 -1.50 27.20 18.27
CA SER A 182 -0.71 26.69 19.37
C SER A 182 -1.23 27.19 20.72
N GLY A 183 -1.63 26.27 21.60
CA GLY A 183 -1.56 26.46 23.04
C GLY A 183 -2.86 26.60 23.84
N SER A 184 -4.05 26.64 23.26
CA SER A 184 -5.28 26.56 24.09
C SER A 184 -6.50 26.06 23.30
N LEU A 185 -6.97 24.86 23.65
CA LEU A 185 -8.21 24.30 23.13
C LEU A 185 -9.39 25.06 23.74
N SER A 186 -10.08 25.84 22.90
CA SER A 186 -11.32 26.53 23.26
C SER A 186 -12.40 25.52 23.72
N ILE A 187 -13.14 25.85 24.78
CA ILE A 187 -14.32 25.09 25.25
C ILE A 187 -15.33 24.84 24.11
N ILE A 188 -15.39 25.71 23.10
CA ILE A 188 -16.25 25.55 21.92
C ILE A 188 -15.75 24.40 21.02
N PHE A 189 -14.44 24.18 20.92
CA PHE A 189 -13.87 23.02 20.22
C PHE A 189 -14.30 21.73 20.92
N TYR A 190 -14.24 21.69 22.25
CA TYR A 190 -14.69 20.52 23.02
C TYR A 190 -16.20 20.29 22.95
N LEU A 191 -17.04 21.33 22.96
CA LEU A 191 -18.49 21.19 22.83
C LEU A 191 -18.91 20.78 21.41
N CYS A 192 -18.25 21.30 20.37
CA CYS A 192 -18.51 20.94 18.99
C CYS A 192 -18.01 19.51 18.68
N LEU A 193 -16.82 19.17 19.19
CA LEU A 193 -16.30 17.80 19.14
C LEU A 193 -17.19 16.86 19.96
N ALA A 194 -17.68 17.25 21.14
CA ALA A 194 -18.61 16.45 21.94
C ALA A 194 -19.97 16.26 21.25
N GLN A 195 -20.52 17.29 20.59
CA GLN A 195 -21.74 17.14 19.78
C GLN A 195 -21.52 16.29 18.51
N LEU A 196 -20.31 16.26 17.96
CA LEU A 196 -19.92 15.35 16.88
C LEU A 196 -19.70 13.90 17.39
N ILE A 197 -19.26 13.75 18.65
CA ILE A 197 -18.93 12.46 19.29
C ILE A 197 -20.17 11.78 19.91
N VAL A 198 -21.22 12.52 20.29
CA VAL A 198 -22.44 11.99 20.94
C VAL A 198 -23.29 11.06 20.05
N GLY A 199 -22.87 10.82 18.81
CA GLY A 199 -23.43 9.74 18.02
C GLY A 199 -22.62 9.54 16.76
N SER A 200 -21.40 9.02 16.86
CA SER A 200 -20.73 8.42 15.70
C SER A 200 -21.68 7.36 15.15
N PRO A 201 -22.39 7.60 14.04
CA PRO A 201 -23.25 6.59 13.48
C PRO A 201 -22.28 5.54 12.96
N HIS A 202 -22.27 4.36 13.58
CA HIS A 202 -21.51 3.25 13.03
C HIS A 202 -21.93 3.08 11.59
N ASN A 203 -20.93 3.02 10.70
CA ASN A 203 -21.20 2.83 9.29
C ASN A 203 -21.97 1.50 9.15
N PRO A 204 -23.23 1.49 8.68
CA PRO A 204 -24.07 0.30 8.71
C PRO A 204 -23.50 -0.84 7.86
N GLN A 205 -22.75 -0.52 6.81
CA GLN A 205 -22.02 -1.52 6.02
C GLN A 205 -20.85 -2.11 6.79
N THR A 206 -20.11 -1.31 7.54
CA THR A 206 -19.05 -1.79 8.44
C THR A 206 -19.61 -2.68 9.54
N VAL A 207 -20.72 -2.29 10.16
CA VAL A 207 -21.42 -3.10 11.18
C VAL A 207 -21.85 -4.43 10.58
N SER A 208 -22.57 -4.41 9.45
CA SER A 208 -23.02 -5.64 8.80
C SER A 208 -21.85 -6.56 8.41
N PHE A 209 -20.70 -6.00 8.02
CA PHE A 209 -19.51 -6.77 7.69
C PHE A 209 -18.88 -7.43 8.93
N LEU A 210 -18.78 -6.69 10.04
CA LEU A 210 -18.26 -7.20 11.29
C LEU A 210 -19.19 -8.26 11.90
N GLU A 211 -20.51 -8.07 11.81
CA GLU A 211 -21.50 -9.08 12.22
C GLU A 211 -21.39 -10.37 11.40
N LEU A 212 -21.21 -10.27 10.07
CA LEU A 212 -20.98 -11.43 9.19
C LEU A 212 -19.76 -12.23 9.66
N LEU A 213 -18.70 -11.54 10.04
CA LEU A 213 -17.45 -12.15 10.48
C LEU A 213 -17.38 -12.41 11.98
N ASP A 214 -18.42 -12.11 12.76
CA ASP A 214 -18.43 -12.20 14.23
C ASP A 214 -17.18 -11.53 14.84
N LEU A 215 -16.94 -10.27 14.46
CA LEU A 215 -15.81 -9.44 14.86
C LEU A 215 -16.27 -8.23 15.70
N PRO A 216 -15.47 -7.78 16.68
CA PRO A 216 -15.80 -6.61 17.48
C PRO A 216 -15.62 -5.31 16.68
N TYR A 217 -16.40 -4.28 17.03
CA TYR A 217 -16.22 -2.92 16.51
C TYR A 217 -15.14 -2.18 17.33
N VAL A 218 -13.87 -2.31 16.91
CA VAL A 218 -12.71 -1.85 17.70
C VAL A 218 -12.60 -0.31 17.81
N LEU A 219 -13.22 0.45 16.91
CA LEU A 219 -13.10 1.92 16.91
C LEU A 219 -13.75 2.59 18.12
N ASP A 220 -14.69 1.92 18.79
CA ASP A 220 -15.31 2.45 20.02
C ASP A 220 -14.33 2.44 21.19
N ASN A 221 -13.45 1.43 21.24
CA ASN A 221 -12.47 1.23 22.33
C ASN A 221 -11.28 2.20 22.25
N ALA A 222 -11.04 2.85 21.11
CA ALA A 222 -9.96 3.82 20.94
C ALA A 222 -10.16 5.10 21.80
N LEU A 223 -11.37 5.32 22.33
CA LEU A 223 -11.69 6.45 23.21
C LEU A 223 -11.38 6.18 24.70
N ASP A 224 -11.40 4.91 25.11
CA ASP A 224 -11.26 4.51 26.52
C ASP A 224 -9.81 4.27 26.97
N SER A 225 -8.85 4.19 26.04
CA SER A 225 -7.43 3.96 26.38
C SER A 225 -6.69 5.22 26.89
N ARG A 226 -7.37 6.15 27.58
CA ARG A 226 -6.73 7.27 28.31
C ARG A 226 -6.27 6.86 29.71
N ASP A 227 -5.69 5.68 29.85
CA ASP A 227 -4.80 5.41 30.98
C ASP A 227 -3.39 5.79 30.57
N THR A 228 -2.93 6.90 31.12
CA THR A 228 -1.61 7.50 30.91
C THR A 228 -0.51 6.47 31.24
N PRO A 229 0.29 5.99 30.27
CA PRO A 229 1.56 5.35 30.60
C PRO A 229 2.52 6.47 30.99
N ALA A 230 3.15 6.33 32.16
CA ALA A 230 4.18 7.24 32.64
C ALA A 230 5.20 7.54 31.54
N SER A 231 5.52 8.82 31.40
CA SER A 231 6.51 9.43 30.51
C SER A 231 7.66 8.50 30.08
N LEU A 232 7.67 8.09 28.82
CA LEU A 232 8.86 7.57 28.14
C LEU A 232 9.74 8.76 27.70
N PRO A 233 11.06 8.70 27.87
CA PRO A 233 11.95 9.78 27.43
C PRO A 233 12.00 9.82 25.90
N ARG A 234 11.82 11.02 25.33
CA ARG A 234 12.06 11.30 23.92
C ARG A 234 13.51 10.96 23.58
N LYS A 235 13.71 9.98 22.71
CA LYS A 235 14.89 9.88 21.84
C LYS A 235 14.39 9.74 20.42
N ASP A 236 14.53 10.83 19.68
CA ASP A 236 14.43 10.85 18.23
C ASP A 236 15.67 10.10 17.69
N ASP A 237 15.49 8.86 17.24
CA ASP A 237 16.53 8.14 16.48
C ASP A 237 15.87 7.05 15.61
N TYR A 238 15.46 7.43 14.40
CA TYR A 238 15.16 6.47 13.33
C TYR A 238 16.45 6.25 12.54
N SER A 239 17.28 5.31 13.00
CA SER A 239 18.32 4.68 12.17
C SER A 239 17.73 3.37 11.62
N GLU A 240 17.61 3.31 10.29
CA GLU A 240 17.34 2.07 9.56
C GLU A 240 18.66 1.32 9.34
N ASP A 241 19.23 0.75 10.40
CA ASP A 241 20.37 -0.16 10.29
C ASP A 241 19.96 -1.53 10.84
N ILE A 242 19.64 -2.46 9.93
CA ILE A 242 19.51 -3.88 10.24
C ILE A 242 20.94 -4.46 10.24
N PRO A 243 21.43 -5.11 11.31
CA PRO A 243 22.76 -5.72 11.29
C PRO A 243 22.80 -6.87 10.29
N ILE A 244 23.65 -6.74 9.27
CA ILE A 244 24.02 -7.81 8.36
C ILE A 244 25.17 -8.58 9.02
N GLU A 245 24.97 -9.85 9.35
CA GLU A 245 26.07 -10.75 9.70
C GLU A 245 26.87 -11.09 8.43
N ASP A 246 28.01 -10.43 8.27
CA ASP A 246 29.01 -10.80 7.26
C ASP A 246 29.59 -12.18 7.59
N LYS A 247 29.29 -13.19 6.78
CA LYS A 247 30.09 -14.41 6.68
C LYS A 247 30.82 -14.43 5.34
N ASN A 248 32.02 -13.86 5.35
CA ASN A 248 33.05 -14.11 4.35
C ASN A 248 33.94 -15.24 4.84
N GLU A 249 33.86 -16.43 4.25
CA GLU A 249 35.00 -17.36 4.17
C GLU A 249 34.96 -18.02 2.78
N ILE A 250 35.83 -17.54 1.90
CA ILE A 250 36.26 -18.21 0.67
C ILE A 250 37.65 -18.76 1.01
N GLU A 251 37.79 -20.09 1.08
CA GLU A 251 39.08 -20.76 1.01
C GLU A 251 39.32 -21.15 -0.46
N ASP A 252 40.25 -20.43 -1.10
CA ASP A 252 40.84 -20.81 -2.39
C ASP A 252 42.06 -21.70 -2.11
N ASP A 253 41.95 -22.98 -2.45
CA ASP A 253 43.08 -23.90 -2.53
C ASP A 253 43.84 -23.66 -3.84
N ALA A 254 45.08 -23.18 -3.74
CA ALA A 254 46.04 -23.17 -4.83
C ALA A 254 47.31 -23.92 -4.40
N GLU A 255 47.77 -24.86 -5.25
CA GLU A 255 49.17 -25.17 -5.58
C GLU A 255 49.28 -26.51 -6.36
N PRO A 256 50.41 -26.86 -7.02
CA PRO A 256 51.38 -26.01 -7.72
C PRO A 256 51.89 -26.59 -9.08
N ASN A 257 52.54 -25.70 -9.86
CA ASN A 257 53.73 -25.88 -10.71
C ASN A 257 53.94 -27.10 -11.63
N ASN A 258 54.23 -26.83 -12.91
CA ASN A 258 55.50 -27.23 -13.54
C ASN A 258 55.76 -26.41 -14.82
N GLU A 259 56.73 -25.49 -14.80
CA GLU A 259 58.08 -25.63 -15.38
C GLU A 259 58.13 -25.97 -16.88
N ASN A 260 58.72 -25.06 -17.66
CA ASN A 260 59.98 -25.24 -18.39
C ASN A 260 60.12 -24.21 -19.54
N ARG A 261 61.28 -23.64 -19.85
CA ARG A 261 62.64 -23.76 -19.30
C ARG A 261 63.47 -22.66 -19.99
N SER A 262 64.56 -22.27 -19.35
CA SER A 262 65.75 -21.86 -20.11
C SER A 262 66.32 -23.06 -20.87
N SER A 263 66.68 -22.81 -22.12
CA SER A 263 67.35 -23.66 -23.14
C SER A 263 66.40 -24.38 -24.10
#